data_AF-K2MRI6-F1
#
_entry.id   AF-K2MRI6-F1
#
_cell.length_a   1.000
_cell.length_b   1.000
_cell.length_c   1.000
_cell.angle_alpha   90.00
_cell.angle_beta   90.00
_cell.angle_gamma   90.00
#
_symmetry.space_group_name_H-M   'P 1'
#
loop_
_entity.id
_entity.type
_entity.pdbx_description
1 polymer ?
#
loop_
_entity_poly.entity_id
_entity_poly.type
_entity_poly.pdbx_seq_one_letter_code
_entity_poly.pdbx_strand_id
1 'polypeptide(L)'
;MEVAFMFDAGSLYQVSEKEGELISLPLECPIQSGADVACFSVEEFYFVERDSPLLLRRWRVSLDCKEYALPGPAQNVLVHRQKVYCCGKDSLFIFDPLAEEFETLGLQRGASELETLDNGFVFLDDNQEIYTYRFNNQCPKKVEVTRRGVRLLGRYSHHVIVLLDSNQIVCVNENGEVGEEIFSYAFTTPFISLSSGALLTVNEGGKICRYATDTTTPIISEIQGKDPKLLSVPSAKPEDSCLICFCDFEEGDGVTLDCGHRFHRDCLAEFSSRADGFRAKGEHVVFTYAVCPGGCGSEIRHAAAPLSEYMGRLRREINRDAESRLREMKNKTVEELLYYICCRCENPFYGGERRCFRSNNVEPVKKPCELICSECNDDFLCPYHKHNYVLYKCRYCCNPATHLSFGNRYLCNRCDERWETTEPEPIACPGPSECPLKGAHSTDGSIPLGCMICASFNAMHISLFSPF
;
A
#
# COMPACT_ATOMS: atom_id res chain seq x y z
N MET A 1 0.35 1.77 -33.25
CA MET A 1 -1.07 1.45 -33.45
C MET A 1 -1.52 0.80 -32.16
N GLU A 2 -2.58 1.32 -31.56
CA GLU A 2 -3.11 0.78 -30.32
C GLU A 2 -3.85 -0.52 -30.62
N VAL A 3 -3.57 -1.56 -29.83
CA VAL A 3 -4.08 -2.91 -30.04
C VAL A 3 -4.76 -3.37 -28.76
N ALA A 4 -5.93 -3.98 -28.94
CA ALA A 4 -6.61 -4.78 -27.93
C ALA A 4 -6.91 -6.15 -28.53
N PHE A 5 -7.31 -7.10 -27.69
CA PHE A 5 -7.80 -8.38 -28.17
C PHE A 5 -9.23 -8.61 -27.71
N MET A 6 -9.96 -9.43 -28.45
CA MET A 6 -11.28 -9.92 -28.09
C MET A 6 -11.25 -11.44 -28.19
N PHE A 7 -11.67 -12.11 -27.12
CA PHE A 7 -11.83 -13.56 -27.11
C PHE A 7 -13.31 -13.91 -27.06
N ASP A 8 -13.79 -14.72 -28.00
CA ASP A 8 -15.18 -15.17 -28.06
C ASP A 8 -15.25 -16.63 -28.50
N ALA A 9 -15.84 -17.47 -27.65
CA ALA A 9 -16.13 -18.88 -27.94
C ALA A 9 -14.96 -19.70 -28.55
N GLY A 10 -13.72 -19.44 -28.14
CA GLY A 10 -12.52 -20.14 -28.67
C GLY A 10 -11.86 -19.46 -29.87
N SER A 11 -12.36 -18.30 -30.29
CA SER A 11 -11.78 -17.48 -31.35
C SER A 11 -11.17 -16.22 -30.75
N LEU A 12 -9.92 -15.91 -31.13
CA LEU A 12 -9.24 -14.69 -30.71
C LEU A 12 -9.18 -13.71 -31.87
N TYR A 13 -9.46 -12.45 -31.61
CA TYR A 13 -9.43 -11.38 -32.60
C TYR A 13 -8.54 -10.25 -32.10
N GLN A 14 -7.63 -9.78 -32.95
CA GLN A 14 -6.91 -8.55 -32.72
C GLN A 14 -7.79 -7.37 -33.17
N VAL A 15 -8.03 -6.45 -32.25
CA VAL A 15 -8.83 -5.25 -32.46
C VAL A 15 -7.89 -4.05 -32.51
N SER A 16 -7.95 -3.28 -33.59
CA SER A 16 -7.13 -2.08 -33.77
C SER A 16 -7.87 -1.02 -34.55
N GLU A 17 -7.46 0.24 -34.40
CA GLU A 17 -7.97 1.34 -35.21
C GLU A 17 -7.03 1.62 -36.39
N LYS A 18 -7.59 1.71 -37.59
CA LYS A 18 -6.88 2.12 -38.80
C LYS A 18 -7.77 3.05 -39.61
N GLU A 19 -7.25 4.24 -39.94
CA GLU A 19 -7.95 5.24 -40.77
C GLU A 19 -9.35 5.64 -40.25
N GLY A 20 -9.56 5.60 -38.93
CA GLY A 20 -10.84 5.96 -38.30
C GLY A 20 -11.88 4.83 -38.27
N GLU A 21 -11.50 3.62 -38.71
CA GLU A 21 -12.32 2.43 -38.61
C GLU A 21 -11.71 1.42 -37.63
N LEU A 22 -12.59 0.73 -36.91
CA LEU A 22 -12.22 -0.39 -36.05
C LEU A 22 -12.13 -1.67 -36.88
N ILE A 23 -10.93 -2.23 -36.96
CA ILE A 23 -10.64 -3.47 -37.66
C ILE A 23 -10.49 -4.60 -36.63
N SER A 24 -11.18 -5.71 -36.88
CA SER A 24 -10.99 -6.97 -36.16
C SER A 24 -10.37 -8.01 -37.11
N LEU A 25 -9.24 -8.57 -36.72
CA LEU A 25 -8.54 -9.60 -37.48
C LEU A 25 -8.52 -10.89 -36.66
N PRO A 26 -9.00 -12.03 -37.18
CA PRO A 26 -8.93 -13.29 -36.47
C PRO A 26 -7.47 -13.75 -36.33
N LEU A 27 -7.13 -14.30 -35.16
CA LEU A 27 -5.88 -14.98 -34.89
C LEU A 27 -6.17 -16.47 -34.66
N GLU A 28 -5.39 -17.33 -35.32
CA GLU A 28 -5.38 -18.74 -34.98
C GLU A 28 -4.84 -18.91 -33.56
N CYS A 29 -5.66 -19.49 -32.68
CA CYS A 29 -5.27 -19.73 -31.29
C CYS A 29 -5.70 -21.15 -30.88
N PRO A 30 -4.90 -21.84 -30.03
CA PRO A 30 -5.22 -23.19 -29.57
C PRO A 30 -6.28 -23.20 -28.43
N ILE A 31 -6.69 -22.02 -27.96
CA ILE A 31 -7.51 -21.84 -26.78
C ILE A 31 -8.94 -22.33 -27.05
N GLN A 32 -9.42 -23.25 -26.21
CA GLN A 32 -10.76 -23.82 -26.36
C GLN A 32 -11.86 -22.87 -25.90
N SER A 33 -13.09 -23.12 -26.38
CA SER A 33 -14.27 -22.40 -25.93
C SER A 33 -14.50 -22.60 -24.42
N GLY A 34 -14.84 -21.51 -23.71
CA GLY A 34 -15.08 -21.52 -22.27
C GLY A 34 -13.83 -21.36 -21.39
N ALA A 35 -12.65 -21.14 -21.98
CA ALA A 35 -11.47 -20.70 -21.26
C ALA A 35 -11.62 -19.24 -20.81
N ASP A 36 -11.11 -18.90 -19.63
CA ASP A 36 -10.88 -17.51 -19.26
C ASP A 36 -9.47 -17.12 -19.67
N VAL A 37 -9.35 -16.00 -20.40
CA VAL A 37 -8.10 -15.59 -21.06
C VAL A 37 -7.70 -14.19 -20.58
N ALA A 38 -6.40 -13.95 -20.47
CA ALA A 38 -5.80 -12.65 -20.24
C ALA A 38 -4.60 -12.44 -21.17
N CYS A 39 -4.44 -11.21 -21.65
CA CYS A 39 -3.33 -10.81 -22.49
C CYS A 39 -2.17 -10.32 -21.61
N PHE A 40 -0.97 -10.88 -21.80
CA PHE A 40 0.25 -10.46 -21.12
C PHE A 40 1.11 -9.55 -22.00
N SER A 41 1.17 -9.86 -23.29
CA SER A 41 1.75 -8.99 -24.31
C SER A 41 1.04 -9.23 -25.65
N VAL A 42 1.38 -8.46 -26.68
CA VAL A 42 0.84 -8.64 -28.05
C VAL A 42 1.02 -10.05 -28.61
N GLU A 43 1.97 -10.83 -28.09
CA GLU A 43 2.28 -12.19 -28.54
C GLU A 43 2.13 -13.24 -27.44
N GLU A 44 1.70 -12.87 -26.22
CA GLU A 44 1.67 -13.77 -25.06
C GLU A 44 0.36 -13.67 -24.30
N PHE A 45 -0.28 -14.83 -24.07
CA PHE A 45 -1.57 -14.96 -23.41
C PHE A 45 -1.49 -16.02 -22.31
N TYR A 46 -2.21 -15.77 -21.23
CA TYR A 46 -2.42 -16.73 -20.17
C TYR A 46 -3.89 -17.10 -20.09
N PHE A 47 -4.18 -18.37 -19.84
CA PHE A 47 -5.55 -18.84 -19.77
C PHE A 47 -5.72 -20.01 -18.81
N VAL A 48 -6.95 -20.16 -18.31
CA VAL A 48 -7.40 -21.30 -17.52
C VAL A 48 -8.65 -21.86 -18.18
N GLU A 49 -8.72 -23.17 -18.33
CA GLU A 49 -9.88 -23.85 -18.91
C GLU A 49 -10.81 -24.38 -17.82
N ARG A 50 -12.12 -24.29 -18.06
CA ARG A 50 -13.16 -24.72 -17.11
C ARG A 50 -13.04 -26.20 -16.71
N ASP A 51 -12.62 -27.05 -17.64
CA ASP A 51 -12.49 -28.49 -17.43
C ASP A 51 -11.17 -28.89 -16.75
N SER A 52 -10.20 -27.95 -16.69
CA SER A 52 -8.92 -28.15 -16.01
C SER A 52 -8.54 -26.91 -15.18
N PRO A 53 -9.31 -26.58 -14.12
CA PRO A 53 -9.15 -25.35 -13.35
C PRO A 53 -7.88 -25.30 -12.49
N LEU A 54 -7.10 -26.39 -12.45
CA LEU A 54 -5.84 -26.51 -11.72
C LEU A 54 -4.60 -26.24 -12.60
N LEU A 55 -4.80 -25.87 -13.86
CA LEU A 55 -3.72 -25.61 -14.81
C LEU A 55 -3.80 -24.17 -15.33
N LEU A 56 -2.73 -23.42 -15.09
CA LEU A 56 -2.47 -22.17 -15.79
C LEU A 56 -1.69 -22.48 -17.06
N ARG A 57 -2.16 -21.98 -18.20
CA ARG A 57 -1.49 -22.18 -19.48
C ARG A 57 -0.97 -20.87 -20.03
N ARG A 58 0.25 -20.89 -20.53
CA ARG A 58 0.85 -19.81 -21.30
C ARG A 58 0.88 -20.21 -22.76
N TRP A 59 0.29 -19.41 -23.63
CA TRP A 59 0.43 -19.52 -25.07
C TRP A 59 1.15 -18.30 -25.62
N ARG A 60 2.14 -18.54 -26.48
CA ARG A 60 2.83 -17.49 -27.23
C ARG A 60 2.59 -17.73 -28.72
N VAL A 61 2.31 -16.69 -29.49
CA VAL A 61 1.97 -16.84 -30.92
C VAL A 61 3.05 -17.61 -31.71
N SER A 62 4.32 -17.45 -31.32
CA SER A 62 5.48 -18.06 -31.99
C SER A 62 6.03 -19.31 -31.29
N LEU A 63 5.44 -19.77 -30.18
CA LEU A 63 5.94 -20.91 -29.37
C LEU A 63 4.78 -21.80 -28.92
N ASP A 64 5.10 -23.05 -28.55
CA ASP A 64 4.09 -23.96 -28.01
C ASP A 64 3.55 -23.50 -26.65
N CYS A 65 2.41 -24.08 -26.28
CA CYS A 65 1.79 -23.87 -24.99
C CYS A 65 2.64 -24.50 -23.87
N LYS A 66 2.81 -23.77 -22.76
CA LYS A 66 3.43 -24.28 -21.52
C LYS A 66 2.39 -24.29 -20.41
N GLU A 67 2.37 -25.37 -19.64
CA GLU A 67 1.45 -25.54 -18.50
C GLU A 67 2.17 -25.35 -17.17
N TYR A 68 1.46 -24.78 -16.21
CA TYR A 68 1.89 -24.56 -14.84
C TYR A 68 0.80 -25.07 -13.88
N ALA A 69 1.19 -25.88 -12.91
CA ALA A 69 0.27 -26.38 -11.89
C ALA A 69 -0.10 -25.26 -10.92
N LEU A 70 -1.40 -24.98 -10.77
CA LEU A 70 -1.90 -24.00 -9.82
C LEU A 70 -1.94 -24.58 -8.39
N PRO A 71 -1.71 -23.75 -7.36
CA PRO A 71 -1.88 -24.17 -5.96
C PRO A 71 -3.33 -24.56 -5.60
N GLY A 72 -4.31 -24.08 -6.36
CA GLY A 72 -5.72 -24.41 -6.21
C GLY A 72 -6.54 -24.06 -7.46
N PRO A 73 -7.84 -24.41 -7.48
CA PRO A 73 -8.66 -24.20 -8.67
C PRO A 73 -8.90 -22.70 -8.90
N ALA A 74 -8.69 -22.24 -10.14
CA ALA A 74 -8.99 -20.89 -10.59
C ALA A 74 -10.11 -20.88 -11.63
N GLN A 75 -10.88 -19.81 -11.64
CA GLN A 75 -11.97 -19.59 -12.61
C GLN A 75 -11.68 -18.44 -13.56
N ASN A 76 -10.93 -17.44 -13.08
CA ASN A 76 -10.58 -16.27 -13.87
C ASN A 76 -9.08 -16.02 -13.83
N VAL A 77 -8.59 -15.42 -14.90
CA VAL A 77 -7.22 -14.97 -15.04
C VAL A 77 -7.22 -13.52 -15.51
N LEU A 78 -6.28 -12.76 -14.96
CA LEU A 78 -6.04 -11.37 -15.33
C LEU A 78 -4.55 -11.07 -15.21
N VAL A 79 -4.10 -10.08 -15.98
CA VAL A 79 -2.72 -9.61 -15.94
C VAL A 79 -2.68 -8.24 -15.29
N HIS A 80 -1.79 -8.10 -14.31
CA HIS A 80 -1.58 -6.82 -13.65
C HIS A 80 -0.12 -6.66 -13.29
N ARG A 81 0.47 -5.52 -13.69
CA ARG A 81 1.86 -5.15 -13.38
C ARG A 81 2.84 -6.31 -13.59
N GLN A 82 2.80 -6.91 -14.78
CA GLN A 82 3.71 -8.00 -15.19
C GLN A 82 3.60 -9.30 -14.39
N LYS A 83 2.53 -9.47 -13.59
CA LYS A 83 2.15 -10.73 -12.95
C LYS A 83 0.80 -11.22 -13.48
N VAL A 84 0.59 -12.53 -13.37
CA VAL A 84 -0.64 -13.20 -13.79
C VAL A 84 -1.39 -13.61 -12.52
N TYR A 85 -2.60 -13.09 -12.34
CA TYR A 85 -3.44 -13.37 -11.19
C TYR A 85 -4.49 -14.38 -11.59
N CYS A 86 -4.51 -15.52 -10.91
CA CYS A 86 -5.50 -16.57 -11.09
C CYS A 86 -6.47 -16.51 -9.89
N CYS A 87 -7.72 -16.16 -10.15
CA CYS A 87 -8.74 -15.99 -9.13
C CYS A 87 -9.34 -17.35 -8.76
N GLY A 88 -9.02 -17.83 -7.55
CA GLY A 88 -9.73 -18.93 -6.90
C GLY A 88 -10.96 -18.42 -6.15
N LYS A 89 -11.59 -19.31 -5.37
CA LYS A 89 -12.82 -18.97 -4.63
C LYS A 89 -12.57 -17.87 -3.59
N ASP A 90 -11.62 -18.10 -2.67
CA ASP A 90 -11.32 -17.23 -1.52
C ASP A 90 -9.85 -16.78 -1.49
N SER A 91 -9.12 -17.05 -2.57
CA SER A 91 -7.68 -16.86 -2.67
C SER A 91 -7.31 -16.45 -4.10
N LEU A 92 -6.27 -15.64 -4.24
CA LEU A 92 -5.63 -15.32 -5.52
C LEU A 92 -4.29 -16.03 -5.59
N PHE A 93 -4.05 -16.75 -6.69
CA PHE A 93 -2.75 -17.35 -7.00
C PHE A 93 -2.04 -16.43 -7.98
N ILE A 94 -0.99 -15.77 -7.52
CA ILE A 94 -0.24 -14.77 -8.27
C ILE A 94 1.00 -15.46 -8.85
N PHE A 95 0.99 -15.68 -10.15
CA PHE A 95 2.12 -16.23 -10.89
C PHE A 95 3.06 -15.10 -11.33
N ASP A 96 4.34 -15.24 -11.04
CA ASP A 96 5.41 -14.39 -11.56
C ASP A 96 6.10 -15.08 -12.73
N PRO A 97 5.88 -14.64 -13.99
CA PRO A 97 6.52 -15.24 -15.15
C PRO A 97 8.05 -15.15 -15.17
N LEU A 98 8.64 -14.22 -14.42
CA LEU A 98 10.11 -14.07 -14.34
C LEU A 98 10.73 -15.16 -13.45
N ALA A 99 10.11 -15.40 -12.29
CA ALA A 99 10.55 -16.43 -11.34
C ALA A 99 10.00 -17.82 -11.68
N GLU A 100 8.94 -17.89 -12.48
CA GLU A 100 8.09 -19.08 -12.68
C GLU A 100 7.54 -19.67 -11.37
N GLU A 101 7.20 -18.80 -10.41
CA GLU A 101 6.70 -19.18 -9.08
C GLU A 101 5.31 -18.61 -8.79
N PHE A 102 4.62 -19.24 -7.82
CA PHE A 102 3.33 -18.79 -7.33
C PHE A 102 3.41 -18.23 -5.91
N GLU A 103 2.80 -17.06 -5.71
CA GLU A 103 2.44 -16.52 -4.41
C GLU A 103 0.94 -16.71 -4.17
N THR A 104 0.52 -17.02 -2.95
CA THR A 104 -0.92 -17.16 -2.61
C THR A 104 -1.36 -16.03 -1.70
N LEU A 105 -2.42 -15.33 -2.10
CA LEU A 105 -3.03 -14.25 -1.36
C LEU A 105 -4.44 -14.64 -0.91
N GLY A 106 -4.64 -14.83 0.39
CA GLY A 106 -5.98 -15.08 0.94
C GLY A 106 -6.83 -13.81 0.96
N LEU A 107 -8.01 -13.85 0.34
CA LEU A 107 -8.96 -12.74 0.33
C LEU A 107 -9.84 -12.69 1.57
N GLN A 108 -9.83 -13.75 2.39
CA GLN A 108 -10.70 -13.95 3.56
C GLN A 108 -12.21 -14.03 3.24
N ARG A 109 -12.59 -13.78 1.99
CA ARG A 109 -13.95 -13.78 1.46
C ARG A 109 -13.94 -14.36 0.05
N GLY A 110 -15.08 -14.94 -0.35
CA GLY A 110 -15.29 -15.33 -1.74
C GLY A 110 -15.22 -14.12 -2.66
N ALA A 111 -14.59 -14.23 -3.82
CA ALA A 111 -14.59 -13.17 -4.84
C ALA A 111 -15.23 -13.69 -6.13
N SER A 112 -16.34 -13.08 -6.55
CA SER A 112 -17.07 -13.46 -7.77
C SER A 112 -16.59 -12.70 -9.00
N GLU A 113 -16.17 -11.45 -8.83
CA GLU A 113 -15.58 -10.60 -9.87
C GLU A 113 -14.44 -9.78 -9.27
N LEU A 114 -13.40 -9.50 -10.05
CA LEU A 114 -12.24 -8.75 -9.59
C LEU A 114 -11.68 -7.86 -10.70
N GLU A 115 -11.40 -6.61 -10.36
CA GLU A 115 -10.76 -5.63 -11.23
C GLU A 115 -9.58 -4.97 -10.54
N THR A 116 -8.49 -4.75 -11.28
CA THR A 116 -7.24 -4.26 -10.69
C THR A 116 -7.19 -2.74 -10.59
N LEU A 117 -6.49 -2.26 -9.57
CA LEU A 117 -6.09 -0.87 -9.37
C LEU A 117 -4.58 -0.81 -9.24
N ASP A 118 -4.02 0.41 -9.10
CA ASP A 118 -2.57 0.57 -9.02
C ASP A 118 -1.94 -0.19 -7.85
N ASN A 119 -2.46 -0.05 -6.63
CA ASN A 119 -1.88 -0.73 -5.46
C ASN A 119 -2.84 -1.74 -4.82
N GLY A 120 -3.62 -2.42 -5.65
CA GLY A 120 -4.62 -3.36 -5.16
C GLY A 120 -5.66 -3.75 -6.20
N PHE A 121 -6.86 -4.04 -5.72
CA PHE A 121 -8.00 -4.41 -6.56
C PHE A 121 -9.32 -4.11 -5.87
N VAL A 122 -10.38 -4.04 -6.67
CA VAL A 122 -11.78 -4.01 -6.23
C VAL A 122 -12.39 -5.34 -6.60
N PHE A 123 -13.15 -5.95 -5.70
CA PHE A 123 -13.83 -7.20 -5.96
C PHE A 123 -15.24 -7.21 -5.39
N LEU A 124 -16.10 -8.01 -6.01
CA LEU A 124 -17.43 -8.34 -5.49
C LEU A 124 -17.36 -9.65 -4.72
N ASP A 125 -17.97 -9.71 -3.55
CA ASP A 125 -18.11 -10.97 -2.82
C ASP A 125 -19.32 -11.81 -3.30
N ASP A 126 -19.44 -13.02 -2.77
CA ASP A 126 -20.57 -13.93 -3.05
C ASP A 126 -21.96 -13.31 -2.73
N ASN A 127 -22.01 -12.24 -1.93
CA ASN A 127 -23.23 -11.51 -1.56
C ASN A 127 -23.42 -10.21 -2.34
N GLN A 128 -22.62 -9.97 -3.39
CA GLN A 128 -22.64 -8.74 -4.19
C GLN A 128 -22.28 -7.47 -3.39
N GLU A 129 -21.51 -7.63 -2.30
CA GLU A 129 -20.91 -6.52 -1.58
C GLU A 129 -19.57 -6.14 -2.22
N ILE A 130 -19.27 -4.84 -2.24
CA ILE A 130 -18.07 -4.30 -2.86
C ILE A 130 -16.96 -4.19 -1.81
N TYR A 131 -15.79 -4.73 -2.12
CA TYR A 131 -14.59 -4.65 -1.28
C TYR A 131 -13.42 -4.10 -2.07
N THR A 132 -12.56 -3.34 -1.39
CA THR A 132 -11.23 -2.99 -1.88
C THR A 132 -10.17 -3.74 -1.11
N TYR A 133 -9.14 -4.18 -1.80
CA TYR A 133 -7.95 -4.78 -1.19
C TYR A 133 -6.74 -3.95 -1.59
N ARG A 134 -5.96 -3.49 -0.62
CA ARG A 134 -4.67 -2.83 -0.87
C ARG A 134 -3.53 -3.74 -0.46
N PHE A 135 -2.52 -3.85 -1.32
CA PHE A 135 -1.36 -4.71 -1.06
C PHE A 135 -0.67 -4.39 0.26
N ASN A 136 -0.61 -3.10 0.65
CA ASN A 136 0.04 -2.65 1.88
C ASN A 136 -0.80 -2.92 3.15
N ASN A 137 -2.14 -2.86 3.07
CA ASN A 137 -3.00 -3.09 4.24
C ASN A 137 -3.23 -4.58 4.51
N GLN A 138 -3.19 -5.39 3.45
CA GLN A 138 -3.43 -6.84 3.43
C GLN A 138 -4.71 -7.28 4.16
N CYS A 139 -5.75 -6.47 4.06
CA CYS A 139 -7.08 -6.77 4.60
C CYS A 139 -8.13 -6.11 3.68
N PRO A 140 -9.17 -6.84 3.26
CA PRO A 140 -10.24 -6.26 2.48
C PRO A 140 -11.01 -5.22 3.31
N LYS A 141 -11.24 -4.05 2.72
CA LYS A 141 -12.08 -2.99 3.28
C LYS A 141 -13.40 -2.97 2.52
N LYS A 142 -14.51 -3.06 3.26
CA LYS A 142 -15.85 -2.91 2.67
C LYS A 142 -16.03 -1.48 2.18
N VAL A 143 -16.58 -1.33 0.98
CA VAL A 143 -16.96 -0.02 0.43
C VAL A 143 -18.35 0.33 0.93
N GLU A 144 -18.47 1.52 1.51
CA GLU A 144 -19.74 2.01 2.06
C GLU A 144 -20.64 2.52 0.92
N VAL A 145 -21.54 1.65 0.46
CA VAL A 145 -22.57 1.95 -0.56
C VAL A 145 -23.95 1.51 -0.06
N THR A 146 -24.99 2.22 -0.51
CA THR A 146 -26.39 1.94 -0.11
C THR A 146 -27.03 0.78 -0.87
N ARG A 147 -26.40 0.36 -1.97
CA ARG A 147 -26.89 -0.64 -2.93
C ARG A 147 -25.82 -1.70 -3.19
N ARG A 148 -26.25 -2.86 -3.72
CA ARG A 148 -25.33 -3.96 -4.05
C ARG A 148 -24.69 -3.77 -5.42
N GLY A 149 -23.45 -4.24 -5.55
CA GLY A 149 -22.73 -4.26 -6.81
C GLY A 149 -23.16 -5.46 -7.66
N VAL A 150 -23.64 -5.19 -8.87
CA VAL A 150 -24.06 -6.22 -9.82
C VAL A 150 -22.88 -6.70 -10.65
N ARG A 151 -21.99 -5.77 -11.05
CA ARG A 151 -20.87 -6.07 -11.95
C ARG A 151 -19.77 -5.02 -11.87
N LEU A 152 -18.53 -5.43 -12.02
CA LEU A 152 -17.39 -4.57 -12.28
C LEU A 152 -17.32 -4.29 -13.78
N LEU A 153 -17.40 -3.02 -14.16
CA LEU A 153 -17.43 -2.61 -15.57
C LEU A 153 -16.03 -2.42 -16.15
N GLY A 154 -15.05 -2.09 -15.32
CA GLY A 154 -13.67 -1.92 -15.75
C GLY A 154 -12.97 -0.79 -15.01
N ARG A 155 -11.66 -0.69 -15.25
CA ARG A 155 -10.82 0.36 -14.67
C ARG A 155 -10.86 1.61 -15.54
N TYR A 156 -11.10 2.76 -14.93
CA TYR A 156 -10.96 4.09 -15.53
C TYR A 156 -10.10 4.98 -14.63
N SER A 157 -8.96 5.45 -15.16
CA SER A 157 -7.98 6.21 -14.37
C SER A 157 -7.57 5.43 -13.10
N HIS A 158 -7.73 6.03 -11.92
CA HIS A 158 -7.44 5.43 -10.60
C HIS A 158 -8.69 4.83 -9.91
N HIS A 159 -9.75 4.54 -10.67
CA HIS A 159 -11.01 4.01 -10.15
C HIS A 159 -11.42 2.73 -10.89
N VAL A 160 -12.13 1.85 -10.18
CA VAL A 160 -12.94 0.79 -10.79
C VAL A 160 -14.38 1.27 -10.83
N ILE A 161 -14.98 1.12 -12.00
CA ILE A 161 -16.36 1.49 -12.26
C ILE A 161 -17.24 0.29 -11.92
N VAL A 162 -18.21 0.48 -11.02
CA VAL A 162 -19.09 -0.59 -10.54
C VAL A 162 -20.54 -0.27 -10.89
N LEU A 163 -21.24 -1.22 -11.51
CA LEU A 163 -22.67 -1.16 -11.76
C LEU A 163 -23.43 -1.66 -10.54
N LEU A 164 -24.39 -0.87 -10.05
CA LEU A 164 -25.24 -1.19 -8.92
C LEU A 164 -26.59 -1.79 -9.36
N ASP A 165 -27.28 -2.44 -8.43
CA ASP A 165 -28.63 -3.01 -8.64
C ASP A 165 -29.70 -1.96 -9.01
N SER A 166 -29.44 -0.68 -8.76
CA SER A 166 -30.26 0.45 -9.15
C SER A 166 -30.04 0.90 -10.60
N ASN A 167 -29.19 0.21 -11.37
CA ASN A 167 -28.64 0.64 -12.66
C ASN A 167 -27.85 1.95 -12.59
N GLN A 168 -27.39 2.33 -11.40
CA GLN A 168 -26.46 3.45 -11.22
C GLN A 168 -25.02 2.95 -11.22
N ILE A 169 -24.10 3.83 -11.61
CA ILE A 169 -22.68 3.56 -11.61
C ILE A 169 -22.03 4.30 -10.44
N VAL A 170 -21.07 3.65 -9.78
CA VAL A 170 -20.21 4.29 -8.79
C VAL A 170 -18.74 4.08 -9.15
N CYS A 171 -17.91 5.08 -8.83
CA CYS A 171 -16.47 5.01 -9.06
C CYS A 171 -15.78 4.72 -7.73
N VAL A 172 -15.09 3.58 -7.62
CA VAL A 172 -14.44 3.14 -6.38
C VAL A 172 -12.93 3.25 -6.55
N ASN A 173 -12.27 4.02 -5.69
CA ASN A 173 -10.81 4.11 -5.68
C ASN A 173 -10.17 3.04 -4.77
N GLU A 174 -8.84 2.99 -4.75
CA GLU A 174 -8.09 2.01 -3.95
C GLU A 174 -8.24 2.19 -2.42
N ASN A 175 -8.66 3.38 -1.95
CA ASN A 175 -8.98 3.61 -0.54
C ASN A 175 -10.36 3.07 -0.13
N GLY A 176 -11.17 2.60 -1.09
CA GLY A 176 -12.58 2.29 -0.88
C GLY A 176 -13.47 3.53 -0.74
N GLU A 177 -13.02 4.67 -1.26
CA GLU A 177 -13.82 5.89 -1.34
C GLU A 177 -14.62 5.88 -2.64
N VAL A 178 -15.84 6.39 -2.57
CA VAL A 178 -16.77 6.46 -3.70
C VAL A 178 -16.78 7.88 -4.25
N GLY A 179 -16.49 8.02 -5.53
CA GLY A 179 -16.61 9.28 -6.27
C GLY A 179 -17.85 9.30 -7.14
N GLU A 180 -18.63 10.38 -7.03
CA GLU A 180 -19.75 10.69 -7.93
C GLU A 180 -19.23 11.55 -9.11
N GLU A 181 -19.82 11.43 -10.30
CA GLU A 181 -19.53 12.25 -11.49
C GLU A 181 -18.11 12.14 -12.12
N ILE A 182 -17.29 11.18 -11.70
CA ILE A 182 -15.95 10.96 -12.30
C ILE A 182 -16.04 10.34 -13.71
N PHE A 183 -17.10 9.57 -13.95
CA PHE A 183 -17.29 8.80 -15.18
C PHE A 183 -18.52 9.30 -15.95
N SER A 184 -18.28 9.88 -17.12
CA SER A 184 -19.31 10.54 -17.93
C SER A 184 -20.12 9.59 -18.82
N TYR A 185 -19.77 8.30 -18.87
CA TYR A 185 -20.43 7.31 -19.72
C TYR A 185 -21.45 6.49 -18.93
N ALA A 186 -22.57 6.16 -19.59
CA ALA A 186 -23.64 5.33 -19.02
C ALA A 186 -23.50 3.85 -19.44
N PHE A 187 -22.30 3.27 -19.30
CA PHE A 187 -22.08 1.88 -19.67
C PHE A 187 -22.76 0.92 -18.70
N THR A 188 -23.42 -0.10 -19.23
CA THR A 188 -23.95 -1.24 -18.46
C THR A 188 -23.17 -2.52 -18.73
N THR A 189 -22.29 -2.50 -19.73
CA THR A 189 -21.43 -3.61 -20.15
C THR A 189 -19.97 -3.33 -19.80
N PRO A 190 -19.16 -4.39 -19.58
CA PRO A 190 -17.73 -4.22 -19.32
C PRO A 190 -17.00 -3.49 -20.45
N PHE A 191 -15.93 -2.80 -20.08
CA PHE A 191 -15.06 -2.07 -20.99
C PHE A 191 -13.60 -2.20 -20.55
N ILE A 192 -12.69 -1.96 -21.49
CA ILE A 192 -11.26 -1.80 -21.20
C ILE A 192 -10.83 -0.38 -21.54
N SER A 193 -9.93 0.17 -20.72
CA SER A 193 -9.23 1.41 -21.02
C SER A 193 -8.00 1.11 -21.88
N LEU A 194 -7.87 1.84 -22.99
CA LEU A 194 -6.69 1.76 -23.84
C LEU A 194 -5.64 2.80 -23.40
N SER A 195 -4.39 2.62 -23.84
CA SER A 195 -3.26 3.53 -23.53
C SER A 195 -3.48 4.98 -23.98
N SER A 196 -4.30 5.23 -25.00
CA SER A 196 -4.70 6.56 -25.46
C SER A 196 -5.74 7.24 -24.55
N GLY A 197 -6.27 6.53 -23.55
CA GLY A 197 -7.40 6.96 -22.74
C GLY A 197 -8.76 6.67 -23.38
N ALA A 198 -8.79 6.16 -24.62
CA ALA A 198 -10.03 5.70 -25.24
C ALA A 198 -10.58 4.45 -24.54
N LEU A 199 -11.91 4.29 -24.57
CA LEU A 199 -12.60 3.15 -23.97
C LEU A 199 -13.11 2.22 -25.05
N LEU A 200 -12.92 0.92 -24.86
CA LEU A 200 -13.43 -0.12 -25.75
C LEU A 200 -14.43 -0.97 -24.97
N THR A 201 -15.64 -1.13 -25.53
CA THR A 201 -16.70 -1.95 -24.92
C THR A 201 -17.44 -2.74 -26.01
N VAL A 202 -18.19 -3.74 -25.61
CA VAL A 202 -19.15 -4.44 -26.47
C VAL A 202 -20.55 -4.06 -26.03
N ASN A 203 -21.38 -3.61 -26.97
CA ASN A 203 -22.78 -3.29 -26.67
C ASN A 203 -23.65 -4.55 -26.58
N GLU A 204 -24.89 -4.41 -26.14
CA GLU A 204 -25.86 -5.52 -26.02
C GLU A 204 -26.16 -6.22 -27.37
N GLY A 205 -25.81 -5.60 -28.50
CA GLY A 205 -25.95 -6.17 -29.84
C GLY A 205 -24.70 -6.89 -30.36
N GLY A 206 -23.68 -7.09 -29.53
CA GLY A 206 -22.42 -7.76 -29.90
C GLY A 206 -21.46 -6.91 -30.74
N LYS A 207 -21.74 -5.61 -30.91
CA LYS A 207 -20.87 -4.70 -31.68
C LYS A 207 -19.80 -4.10 -30.78
N ILE A 208 -18.57 -4.03 -31.30
CA ILE A 208 -17.49 -3.32 -30.61
C ILE A 208 -17.69 -1.82 -30.81
N CYS A 209 -17.64 -1.10 -29.69
CA CYS A 209 -17.72 0.36 -29.64
C CYS A 209 -16.43 0.90 -29.04
N ARG A 210 -15.78 1.84 -29.74
CA ARG A 210 -14.66 2.63 -29.21
C ARG A 210 -15.10 4.06 -28.97
N TYR A 211 -14.95 4.53 -27.75
CA TYR A 211 -15.19 5.91 -27.35
C TYR A 211 -13.85 6.63 -27.21
N ALA A 212 -13.63 7.68 -28.00
CA ALA A 212 -12.50 8.56 -27.78
C ALA A 212 -12.71 9.37 -26.49
N THR A 213 -11.63 9.94 -25.96
CA THR A 213 -11.67 10.80 -24.77
C THR A 213 -12.70 11.92 -24.98
N ASP A 214 -13.65 12.04 -24.05
CA ASP A 214 -14.67 13.09 -24.02
C ASP A 214 -15.68 13.10 -25.19
N THR A 215 -15.78 12.02 -25.98
CA THR A 215 -16.80 11.88 -27.03
C THR A 215 -17.88 10.87 -26.65
N THR A 216 -19.14 11.24 -26.82
CA THR A 216 -20.29 10.33 -26.59
C THR A 216 -20.63 9.47 -27.81
N THR A 217 -20.18 9.87 -29.00
CA THR A 217 -20.37 9.09 -30.24
C THR A 217 -19.22 8.11 -30.42
N PRO A 218 -19.47 6.79 -30.38
CA PRO A 218 -18.42 5.80 -30.58
C PRO A 218 -18.16 5.54 -32.06
N ILE A 219 -16.95 5.07 -32.37
CA ILE A 219 -16.67 4.31 -33.59
C ILE A 219 -17.20 2.90 -33.36
N ILE A 220 -18.03 2.39 -34.28
CA ILE A 220 -18.69 1.09 -34.15
C ILE A 220 -18.18 0.15 -35.24
N SER A 221 -17.87 -1.09 -34.88
CA SER A 221 -17.60 -2.17 -35.83
C SER A 221 -18.51 -3.36 -35.54
N GLU A 222 -19.09 -3.94 -36.59
CA GLU A 222 -19.94 -5.12 -36.46
C GLU A 222 -19.09 -6.37 -36.30
N ILE A 223 -19.34 -7.11 -35.22
CA ILE A 223 -18.77 -8.43 -35.01
C ILE A 223 -19.91 -9.39 -34.65
N GLN A 224 -19.85 -10.60 -35.20
CA GLN A 224 -20.77 -11.67 -34.86
C GLN A 224 -20.15 -12.49 -33.73
N GLY A 225 -20.35 -12.03 -32.49
CA GLY A 225 -19.92 -12.77 -31.31
C GLY A 225 -21.08 -13.19 -30.41
N LYS A 226 -20.90 -14.27 -29.64
CA LYS A 226 -21.94 -14.75 -28.70
C LYS A 226 -21.76 -14.18 -27.29
N ASP A 227 -20.53 -14.15 -26.79
CA ASP A 227 -20.20 -13.60 -25.47
C ASP A 227 -18.73 -13.11 -25.42
N PRO A 228 -18.42 -11.99 -26.09
CA PRO A 228 -17.04 -11.54 -26.25
C PRO A 228 -16.45 -10.94 -24.97
N LYS A 229 -15.26 -11.42 -24.59
CA LYS A 229 -14.42 -10.82 -23.55
C LYS A 229 -13.35 -9.92 -24.18
N LEU A 230 -13.30 -8.66 -23.78
CA LEU A 230 -12.24 -7.74 -24.17
C LEU A 230 -11.00 -7.93 -23.31
N LEU A 231 -9.83 -7.93 -23.94
CA LEU A 231 -8.53 -8.12 -23.31
C LEU A 231 -7.66 -6.88 -23.57
N SER A 232 -7.27 -6.20 -22.50
CA SER A 232 -6.32 -5.09 -22.58
C SER A 232 -4.91 -5.61 -22.78
N VAL A 233 -4.14 -4.93 -23.63
CA VAL A 233 -2.70 -5.16 -23.75
C VAL A 233 -2.00 -4.30 -22.70
N PRO A 234 -1.21 -4.88 -21.79
CA PRO A 234 -0.44 -4.10 -20.82
C PRO A 234 0.44 -3.06 -21.52
N SER A 235 0.38 -1.80 -21.06
CA SER A 235 0.98 -0.67 -21.78
C SER A 235 2.52 -0.62 -21.74
N ALA A 236 3.14 -1.32 -20.79
CA ALA A 236 4.58 -1.34 -20.62
C ALA A 236 5.13 -2.73 -20.94
N LYS A 237 6.20 -2.78 -21.73
CA LYS A 237 7.07 -3.96 -21.72
C LYS A 237 7.75 -4.03 -20.36
N PRO A 238 7.93 -5.23 -19.80
CA PRO A 238 8.65 -5.33 -18.56
C PRO A 238 10.13 -4.96 -18.74
N GLU A 239 10.78 -4.57 -17.66
CA GLU A 239 12.23 -4.38 -17.63
C GLU A 239 12.95 -5.72 -17.86
N ASP A 240 13.97 -5.69 -18.73
CA ASP A 240 14.79 -6.86 -19.06
C ASP A 240 16.02 -7.02 -18.14
N SER A 241 16.27 -6.02 -17.28
CA SER A 241 17.40 -6.00 -16.35
C SER A 241 16.99 -5.61 -14.93
N CYS A 242 17.81 -6.00 -13.96
CA CYS A 242 17.59 -5.66 -12.56
C CYS A 242 17.86 -4.17 -12.30
N LEU A 243 16.91 -3.48 -11.67
CA LEU A 243 17.04 -2.05 -11.37
C LEU A 243 18.01 -1.70 -10.22
N ILE A 244 18.68 -2.69 -9.62
CA ILE A 244 19.73 -2.47 -8.60
C ILE A 244 21.12 -2.61 -9.20
N CYS A 245 21.42 -3.75 -9.85
CA CYS A 245 22.74 -4.04 -10.40
C CYS A 245 22.88 -3.73 -11.89
N PHE A 246 21.75 -3.50 -12.59
CA PHE A 246 21.67 -3.28 -14.04
C PHE A 246 22.15 -4.44 -14.90
N CYS A 247 22.17 -5.66 -14.35
CA CYS A 247 22.44 -6.89 -15.10
C CYS A 247 21.13 -7.54 -15.56
N ASP A 248 21.19 -8.24 -16.70
CA ASP A 248 20.07 -9.01 -17.24
C ASP A 248 19.69 -10.20 -16.33
N PHE A 249 18.47 -10.69 -16.47
CA PHE A 249 17.99 -11.85 -15.73
C PHE A 249 18.41 -13.17 -16.41
N GLU A 250 18.88 -14.12 -15.60
CA GLU A 250 18.99 -15.52 -15.99
C GLU A 250 17.73 -16.30 -15.56
N GLU A 251 17.57 -17.55 -16.00
CA GLU A 251 16.37 -18.32 -15.67
C GLU A 251 16.20 -18.52 -14.15
N GLY A 252 15.14 -17.93 -13.59
CA GLY A 252 14.73 -18.10 -12.18
C GLY A 252 15.49 -17.25 -11.15
N ASP A 253 16.43 -16.40 -11.57
CA ASP A 253 17.19 -15.53 -10.65
C ASP A 253 16.47 -14.21 -10.32
N GLY A 254 15.48 -13.84 -11.13
CA GLY A 254 14.71 -12.61 -11.03
C GLY A 254 13.38 -12.78 -10.29
N VAL A 255 12.89 -11.68 -9.73
CA VAL A 255 11.56 -11.55 -9.14
C VAL A 255 10.90 -10.26 -9.57
N THR A 256 9.59 -10.31 -9.78
CA THR A 256 8.73 -9.15 -10.04
C THR A 256 8.04 -8.75 -8.74
N LEU A 257 8.15 -7.49 -8.31
CA LEU A 257 7.36 -6.98 -7.18
C LEU A 257 5.92 -6.68 -7.59
N ASP A 258 5.01 -6.47 -6.63
CA ASP A 258 3.62 -6.08 -6.92
C ASP A 258 3.49 -4.76 -7.71
N CYS A 259 4.52 -3.92 -7.65
CA CYS A 259 4.60 -2.70 -8.45
C CYS A 259 5.01 -2.94 -9.91
N GLY A 260 5.37 -4.17 -10.29
CA GLY A 260 5.81 -4.57 -11.63
C GLY A 260 7.30 -4.38 -11.89
N HIS A 261 8.04 -3.72 -10.98
CA HIS A 261 9.49 -3.60 -11.09
C HIS A 261 10.17 -4.93 -10.77
N ARG A 262 11.27 -5.20 -11.48
CA ARG A 262 11.99 -6.48 -11.46
C ARG A 262 13.38 -6.34 -10.85
N PHE A 263 13.79 -7.35 -10.08
CA PHE A 263 15.07 -7.38 -9.37
C PHE A 263 15.63 -8.79 -9.32
N HIS A 264 16.95 -8.95 -9.29
CA HIS A 264 17.54 -10.20 -8.86
C HIS A 264 17.14 -10.50 -7.41
N ARG A 265 16.84 -11.75 -7.12
CA ARG A 265 16.49 -12.23 -5.78
C ARG A 265 17.49 -11.78 -4.73
N ASP A 266 18.79 -11.97 -5.02
CA ASP A 266 19.86 -11.62 -4.10
C ASP A 266 20.01 -10.10 -3.92
N CYS A 267 19.86 -9.32 -4.98
CA CYS A 267 19.89 -7.86 -4.89
C CYS A 267 18.75 -7.33 -4.00
N LEU A 268 17.54 -7.87 -4.17
CA LEU A 268 16.39 -7.49 -3.35
C LEU A 268 16.57 -7.93 -1.88
N ALA A 269 17.08 -9.14 -1.66
CA ALA A 269 17.37 -9.67 -0.33
C ALA A 269 18.41 -8.81 0.39
N GLU A 270 19.52 -8.48 -0.26
CA GLU A 270 20.57 -7.63 0.31
C GLU A 270 20.04 -6.23 0.63
N PHE A 271 19.30 -5.61 -0.29
CA PHE A 271 18.71 -4.29 -0.07
C PHE A 271 17.77 -4.28 1.14
N SER A 272 16.82 -5.23 1.18
CA SER A 272 15.79 -5.29 2.22
C SER A 272 16.29 -5.78 3.57
N SER A 273 17.44 -6.47 3.63
CA SER A 273 18.08 -6.90 4.88
C SER A 273 18.45 -5.74 5.82
N ARG A 274 18.50 -4.51 5.29
CA ARG A 274 18.84 -3.28 6.03
C ARG A 274 17.61 -2.58 6.62
N ALA A 275 16.40 -3.12 6.40
CA ALA A 275 15.14 -2.43 6.70
C ALA A 275 14.90 -2.14 8.18
N ASP A 276 15.43 -2.94 9.09
CA ASP A 276 15.29 -2.74 10.53
C ASP A 276 16.52 -2.07 11.18
N GLY A 277 17.46 -1.55 10.38
CA GLY A 277 18.72 -0.99 10.88
C GLY A 277 18.57 0.15 11.88
N PHE A 278 17.42 0.82 11.91
CA PHE A 278 17.08 1.81 12.94
C PHE A 278 17.06 1.22 14.36
N ARG A 279 16.74 -0.08 14.54
CA ARG A 279 16.69 -0.75 15.85
C ARG A 279 18.06 -0.72 16.52
N ALA A 280 19.09 -1.14 15.81
CA ALA A 280 20.46 -1.20 16.33
C ALA A 280 21.03 0.20 16.63
N LYS A 281 20.63 1.20 15.86
CA LYS A 281 21.04 2.60 16.04
C LYS A 281 20.23 3.35 17.09
N GLY A 282 19.09 2.79 17.51
CA GLY A 282 18.12 3.47 18.36
C GLY A 282 17.44 4.65 17.64
N GLU A 283 17.36 4.66 16.32
CA GLU A 283 16.73 5.74 15.54
C GLU A 283 15.22 5.54 15.40
N HIS A 284 14.53 6.57 14.93
CA HIS A 284 13.12 6.43 14.57
C HIS A 284 12.93 5.43 13.43
N VAL A 285 11.78 4.79 13.41
CA VAL A 285 11.39 3.85 12.35
C VAL A 285 11.34 4.60 11.02
N VAL A 286 12.10 4.09 10.05
CA VAL A 286 12.08 4.50 8.65
C VAL A 286 11.85 3.28 7.78
N PHE A 287 11.20 3.49 6.64
CA PHE A 287 10.83 2.41 5.72
C PHE A 287 11.59 2.43 4.40
N THR A 288 12.72 3.14 4.35
CA THR A 288 13.51 3.34 3.13
C THR A 288 13.88 2.04 2.43
N TYR A 289 14.25 1.00 3.18
CA TYR A 289 14.59 -0.32 2.62
C TYR A 289 13.42 -1.30 2.61
N ALA A 290 12.20 -0.83 2.90
CA ALA A 290 10.96 -1.61 2.83
C ALA A 290 10.06 -1.16 1.68
N VAL A 291 10.50 -0.20 0.86
CA VAL A 291 9.83 0.23 -0.36
C VAL A 291 10.67 -0.13 -1.58
N CYS A 292 10.02 -0.24 -2.73
CA CYS A 292 10.61 -0.66 -3.99
C CYS A 292 11.92 0.11 -4.29
N PRO A 293 13.04 -0.61 -4.51
CA PRO A 293 14.34 0.02 -4.82
C PRO A 293 14.32 0.82 -6.13
N GLY A 294 13.38 0.53 -7.03
CA GLY A 294 13.17 1.29 -8.27
C GLY A 294 12.61 2.71 -8.05
N GLY A 295 12.31 3.10 -6.80
CA GLY A 295 11.92 4.47 -6.45
C GLY A 295 10.43 4.80 -6.60
N CYS A 296 9.59 3.81 -6.92
CA CYS A 296 8.14 4.04 -7.07
C CYS A 296 7.38 4.20 -5.74
N GLY A 297 8.04 3.95 -4.60
CA GLY A 297 7.46 4.11 -3.27
C GLY A 297 6.51 2.99 -2.82
N SER A 298 6.19 2.01 -3.67
CA SER A 298 5.38 0.85 -3.30
C SER A 298 6.08 0.00 -2.24
N GLU A 299 5.34 -0.51 -1.27
CA GLU A 299 5.89 -1.38 -0.23
C GLU A 299 6.33 -2.72 -0.83
N ILE A 300 7.48 -3.24 -0.37
CA ILE A 300 7.96 -4.55 -0.77
C ILE A 300 7.12 -5.61 -0.03
N ARG A 301 6.45 -6.46 -0.79
CA ARG A 301 5.79 -7.68 -0.30
C ARG A 301 6.25 -8.84 -1.18
N HIS A 302 7.28 -9.55 -0.72
CA HIS A 302 7.80 -10.70 -1.46
C HIS A 302 8.68 -11.56 -0.54
N ALA A 303 8.62 -12.89 -0.69
CA ALA A 303 9.40 -13.82 0.15
C ALA A 303 10.92 -13.66 0.00
N ALA A 304 11.39 -13.19 -1.17
CA ALA A 304 12.81 -12.87 -1.40
C ALA A 304 13.29 -11.62 -0.63
N ALA A 305 12.42 -10.91 0.07
CA ALA A 305 12.77 -9.79 0.94
C ALA A 305 12.57 -10.19 2.41
N PRO A 306 13.62 -10.65 3.14
CA PRO A 306 13.47 -11.33 4.43
C PRO A 306 12.70 -10.56 5.52
N LEU A 307 12.71 -9.23 5.46
CA LEU A 307 12.05 -8.37 6.45
C LEU A 307 10.71 -7.79 5.97
N SER A 308 10.22 -8.13 4.77
CA SER A 308 9.03 -7.50 4.19
C SER A 308 7.77 -7.68 5.06
N GLU A 309 7.57 -8.88 5.62
CA GLU A 309 6.40 -9.14 6.46
C GLU A 309 6.45 -8.33 7.76
N TYR A 310 7.61 -8.30 8.42
CA TYR A 310 7.83 -7.52 9.64
C TYR A 310 7.60 -6.02 9.37
N MET A 311 8.18 -5.48 8.30
CA MET A 311 8.04 -4.05 7.98
C MET A 311 6.60 -3.69 7.61
N GLY A 312 5.89 -4.54 6.86
CA GLY A 312 4.47 -4.33 6.55
C GLY A 312 3.56 -4.40 7.78
N ARG A 313 3.87 -5.27 8.75
CA ARG A 313 3.18 -5.29 10.05
C ARG A 313 3.45 -4.01 10.84
N LEU A 314 4.71 -3.62 10.95
CA LEU A 314 5.16 -2.43 11.67
C LEU A 314 4.50 -1.16 11.12
N ARG A 315 4.43 -1.02 9.79
CA ARG A 315 3.77 0.11 9.12
C ARG A 315 2.28 0.20 9.48
N ARG A 316 1.56 -0.92 9.47
CA ARG A 316 0.13 -0.97 9.83
C ARG A 316 -0.11 -0.58 11.28
N GLU A 317 0.73 -1.05 12.20
CA GLU A 317 0.63 -0.70 13.62
C GLU A 317 0.88 0.79 13.85
N ILE A 318 1.91 1.35 13.20
CA ILE A 318 2.23 2.78 13.27
C ILE A 318 1.12 3.64 12.67
N ASN A 319 0.62 3.29 11.48
CA ASN A 319 -0.45 4.06 10.82
C ASN A 319 -1.71 4.10 11.70
N ARG A 320 -2.08 2.97 12.31
CA ARG A 320 -3.24 2.90 13.21
C ARG A 320 -3.09 3.80 14.45
N ASP A 321 -1.91 3.81 15.08
CA ASP A 321 -1.64 4.70 16.22
C ASP A 321 -1.61 6.17 15.78
N ALA A 322 -0.95 6.46 14.65
CA ALA A 322 -0.82 7.79 14.09
C ALA A 322 -2.18 8.40 13.75
N GLU A 323 -3.06 7.66 13.08
CA GLU A 323 -4.44 8.08 12.80
C GLU A 323 -5.19 8.46 14.07
N SER A 324 -4.98 7.73 15.18
CA SER A 324 -5.61 8.06 16.46
C SER A 324 -5.07 9.36 17.04
N ARG A 325 -3.76 9.58 16.99
CA ARG A 325 -3.12 10.79 17.50
C ARG A 325 -3.45 12.03 16.69
N LEU A 326 -3.48 11.91 15.36
CA LEU A 326 -3.76 13.04 14.47
C LEU A 326 -5.18 13.59 14.63
N ARG A 327 -6.14 12.79 15.14
CA ARG A 327 -7.46 13.30 15.54
C ARG A 327 -7.39 14.32 16.69
N GLU A 328 -6.41 14.17 17.58
CA GLU A 328 -6.19 15.05 18.73
C GLU A 328 -5.18 16.18 18.40
N MET A 329 -4.21 15.91 17.53
CA MET A 329 -3.14 16.82 17.12
C MET A 329 -3.47 17.54 15.81
N LYS A 330 -4.30 18.59 15.90
CA LYS A 330 -4.70 19.38 14.72
C LYS A 330 -3.48 19.96 13.98
N ASN A 331 -3.54 19.95 12.65
CA ASN A 331 -2.51 20.48 11.73
C ASN A 331 -1.19 19.72 11.71
N LYS A 332 -1.17 18.45 12.18
CA LYS A 332 0.00 17.58 12.08
C LYS A 332 -0.18 16.52 11.00
N THR A 333 0.93 16.04 10.45
CA THR A 333 0.96 14.91 9.51
C THR A 333 1.67 13.71 10.12
N VAL A 334 1.52 12.53 9.49
CA VAL A 334 2.14 11.29 9.97
C VAL A 334 3.68 11.42 9.97
N GLU A 335 4.24 12.13 9.00
CA GLU A 335 5.69 12.36 8.85
C GLU A 335 6.28 13.27 9.95
N GLU A 336 5.42 13.95 10.71
CA GLU A 336 5.81 14.71 11.89
C GLU A 336 5.78 13.88 13.18
N LEU A 337 5.26 12.66 13.16
CA LEU A 337 5.22 11.77 14.33
C LEU A 337 6.38 10.77 14.26
N LEU A 338 7.26 10.79 15.25
CA LEU A 338 8.37 9.84 15.33
C LEU A 338 7.93 8.59 16.09
N TYR A 339 8.20 7.43 15.51
CA TYR A 339 7.97 6.13 16.13
C TYR A 339 9.29 5.42 16.38
N TYR A 340 9.36 4.67 17.48
CA TYR A 340 10.53 3.89 17.88
C TYR A 340 10.08 2.49 18.30
N ILE A 341 11.04 1.56 18.38
CA ILE A 341 10.79 0.21 18.90
C ILE A 341 11.13 0.16 20.38
N CYS A 342 10.19 -0.31 21.20
CA CYS A 342 10.42 -0.48 22.63
C CYS A 342 11.44 -1.61 22.88
N CYS A 343 12.49 -1.34 23.66
CA CYS A 343 13.50 -2.34 23.99
C CYS A 343 12.96 -3.50 24.84
N ARG A 344 11.86 -3.32 25.58
CA ARG A 344 11.31 -4.34 26.48
C ARG A 344 10.29 -5.26 25.80
N CYS A 345 9.35 -4.69 25.04
CA CYS A 345 8.25 -5.45 24.43
C CYS A 345 8.31 -5.53 22.91
N GLU A 346 9.27 -4.87 22.27
CA GLU A 346 9.47 -4.81 20.82
C GLU A 346 8.33 -4.19 19.99
N ASN A 347 7.29 -3.68 20.64
CA ASN A 347 6.21 -2.98 19.96
C ASN A 347 6.66 -1.56 19.56
N PRO A 348 6.16 -1.04 18.41
CA PRO A 348 6.32 0.36 18.08
C PRO A 348 5.60 1.25 19.11
N PHE A 349 6.19 2.41 19.39
CA PHE A 349 5.56 3.43 20.21
C PHE A 349 5.85 4.82 19.68
N TYR A 350 4.92 5.74 19.93
CA TYR A 350 5.10 7.15 19.63
C TYR A 350 6.15 7.78 20.55
N GLY A 351 7.24 8.23 19.96
CA GLY A 351 8.38 8.85 20.61
C GLY A 351 8.42 10.37 20.50
N GLY A 352 7.28 11.01 20.20
CA GLY A 352 7.17 12.45 20.10
C GLY A 352 7.25 12.99 18.67
N GLU A 353 7.27 14.32 18.56
CA GLU A 353 7.20 15.01 17.28
C GLU A 353 8.59 15.16 16.64
N ARG A 354 8.63 15.19 15.31
CA ARG A 354 9.83 15.40 14.50
C ARG A 354 10.34 16.82 14.68
N ARG A 355 11.56 16.95 15.21
CA ARG A 355 12.31 18.22 15.31
C ARG A 355 13.42 18.35 14.28
N CYS A 356 13.61 17.30 13.47
CA CYS A 356 14.74 17.10 12.57
C CYS A 356 14.90 18.15 11.46
N PHE A 357 13.89 18.99 11.17
CA PHE A 357 14.05 20.11 10.24
C PHE A 357 15.10 21.13 10.72
N ARG A 358 15.33 21.21 12.03
CA ARG A 358 16.38 22.05 12.61
C ARG A 358 17.73 21.32 12.73
N SER A 359 17.73 19.99 12.83
CA SER A 359 18.90 19.15 13.14
C SER A 359 19.58 18.49 11.92
N ASN A 360 19.38 18.99 10.69
CA ASN A 360 19.92 18.38 9.46
C ASN A 360 19.65 16.87 9.34
N ASN A 361 18.50 16.38 9.83
CA ASN A 361 18.14 14.95 9.90
C ASN A 361 19.07 14.06 10.76
N VAL A 362 19.87 14.64 11.66
CA VAL A 362 20.68 13.88 12.62
C VAL A 362 19.93 13.77 13.95
N GLU A 363 19.69 12.55 14.40
CA GLU A 363 19.17 12.31 15.75
C GLU A 363 20.29 12.26 16.79
N PRO A 364 20.04 12.73 18.03
CA PRO A 364 20.95 12.48 19.14
C PRO A 364 21.18 10.98 19.33
N VAL A 365 22.45 10.60 19.52
CA VAL A 365 22.83 9.22 19.83
C VAL A 365 22.15 8.79 21.12
N LYS A 366 21.52 7.62 21.08
CA LYS A 366 20.86 6.99 22.23
C LYS A 366 21.03 5.49 22.14
N LYS A 367 21.14 4.84 23.29
CA LYS A 367 21.20 3.38 23.32
C LYS A 367 19.80 2.83 23.06
N PRO A 368 19.64 1.76 22.26
CA PRO A 368 18.34 1.14 22.04
C PRO A 368 17.61 0.80 23.37
N CYS A 369 18.36 0.43 24.42
CA CYS A 369 17.81 0.12 25.74
C CYS A 369 17.19 1.31 26.51
N GLU A 370 17.40 2.54 26.04
CA GLU A 370 16.76 3.74 26.60
C GLU A 370 15.39 4.03 25.96
N LEU A 371 15.01 3.32 24.90
CA LEU A 371 13.74 3.48 24.21
C LEU A 371 12.70 2.55 24.81
N ILE A 372 11.94 3.08 25.76
CA ILE A 372 10.92 2.33 26.49
C ILE A 372 9.56 2.98 26.25
N CYS A 373 8.57 2.19 25.82
CA CYS A 373 7.21 2.70 25.66
C CYS A 373 6.56 2.97 27.03
N SER A 374 5.51 3.80 27.04
CA SER A 374 4.78 4.18 28.26
C SER A 374 4.34 2.97 29.11
N GLU A 375 3.85 1.91 28.49
CA GLU A 375 3.38 0.70 29.20
C GLU A 375 4.51 -0.11 29.84
N CYS A 376 5.73 -0.01 29.29
CA CYS A 376 6.90 -0.71 29.78
C CYS A 376 7.74 0.13 30.75
N ASN A 377 7.47 1.44 30.86
CA ASN A 377 8.22 2.34 31.71
C ASN A 377 7.71 2.27 33.16
N ASP A 378 8.63 2.02 34.08
CA ASP A 378 8.39 1.80 35.50
C ASP A 378 9.13 2.81 36.39
N ASP A 379 9.68 3.89 35.81
CA ASP A 379 10.31 4.99 36.56
C ASP A 379 9.35 5.74 37.49
N PHE A 380 8.05 5.71 37.18
CA PHE A 380 6.96 6.20 38.02
C PHE A 380 5.65 5.49 37.69
N LEU A 381 4.93 5.03 38.73
CA LEU A 381 3.61 4.41 38.60
C LEU A 381 2.61 5.10 39.51
N CYS A 382 1.64 5.79 38.91
CA CYS A 382 0.47 6.28 39.62
C CYS A 382 -0.43 5.10 40.05
N PRO A 383 -0.93 5.06 41.30
CA PRO A 383 -1.87 4.02 41.72
C PRO A 383 -3.15 3.92 40.90
N TYR A 384 -3.60 5.04 40.30
CA TYR A 384 -4.85 5.12 39.55
C TYR A 384 -4.66 5.11 38.04
N HIS A 385 -3.61 5.79 37.54
CA HIS A 385 -3.38 5.99 36.11
C HIS A 385 -2.15 5.24 35.57
N LYS A 386 -1.46 4.46 36.40
CA LYS A 386 -0.20 3.78 36.06
C LYS A 386 0.82 4.78 35.51
N HIS A 387 1.45 4.49 34.37
CA HIS A 387 2.37 5.40 33.70
C HIS A 387 1.66 6.37 32.74
N ASN A 388 0.34 6.32 32.64
CA ASN A 388 -0.41 7.25 31.81
C ASN A 388 -0.43 8.63 32.48
N TYR A 389 -0.20 9.68 31.69
CA TYR A 389 -0.21 11.09 32.11
C TYR A 389 0.93 11.48 33.07
N VAL A 390 2.08 10.82 33.01
CA VAL A 390 3.26 11.25 33.78
C VAL A 390 3.80 12.56 33.22
N LEU A 391 3.91 13.56 34.08
CA LEU A 391 4.58 14.82 33.77
C LEU A 391 6.08 14.65 34.05
N TYR A 392 6.91 14.96 33.06
CA TYR A 392 8.36 14.87 33.18
C TYR A 392 9.01 16.24 33.34
N LYS A 393 10.17 16.28 33.99
CA LYS A 393 11.11 17.40 33.94
C LYS A 393 11.77 17.45 32.54
N CYS A 394 11.94 18.66 32.02
CA CYS A 394 12.77 18.94 30.85
C CYS A 394 14.19 18.40 31.04
N ARG A 395 14.74 17.72 30.04
CA ARG A 395 16.12 17.20 30.11
C ARG A 395 17.15 18.32 30.36
N TYR A 396 16.91 19.50 29.79
CA TYR A 396 17.90 20.60 29.74
C TYR A 396 17.67 21.71 30.74
N CYS A 397 16.62 21.67 31.57
CA CYS A 397 16.43 22.66 32.64
C CYS A 397 15.48 22.13 33.70
N CYS A 398 15.19 22.96 34.71
CA CYS A 398 14.29 22.61 35.80
C CYS A 398 12.83 23.01 35.51
N ASN A 399 12.36 22.98 34.25
CA ASN A 399 10.96 23.24 33.93
C ASN A 399 10.22 21.93 33.62
N PRO A 400 8.90 21.85 33.83
CA PRO A 400 8.09 20.76 33.31
C PRO A 400 8.20 20.71 31.78
N ALA A 401 8.28 19.50 31.24
CA ALA A 401 8.28 19.28 29.80
C ALA A 401 6.88 19.46 29.23
N THR A 402 6.83 20.09 28.08
CA THR A 402 5.63 20.29 27.26
C THR A 402 5.66 19.45 25.99
N HIS A 403 6.83 18.89 25.66
CA HIS A 403 7.07 18.15 24.44
C HIS A 403 7.85 16.88 24.71
N LEU A 404 7.60 15.87 23.89
CA LEU A 404 8.46 14.70 23.74
C LEU A 404 9.02 14.72 22.31
N SER A 405 10.28 14.34 22.16
CA SER A 405 10.88 14.06 20.85
C SER A 405 11.99 13.03 21.03
N PHE A 406 12.49 12.52 19.91
CA PHE A 406 13.60 11.57 19.85
C PHE A 406 13.41 10.29 20.70
N GLY A 407 12.17 9.91 21.03
CA GLY A 407 11.85 8.71 21.80
C GLY A 407 11.96 8.86 23.33
N ASN A 408 12.90 9.67 23.82
CA ASN A 408 13.18 9.80 25.26
C ASN A 408 13.67 11.20 25.69
N ARG A 409 13.45 12.23 24.87
CA ARG A 409 13.82 13.62 25.18
C ARG A 409 12.56 14.40 25.53
N TYR A 410 12.34 14.62 26.82
CA TYR A 410 11.30 15.52 27.29
C TYR A 410 11.85 16.95 27.34
N LEU A 411 11.18 17.90 26.69
CA LEU A 411 11.61 19.30 26.58
C LEU A 411 10.50 20.27 26.99
N CYS A 412 10.87 21.39 27.61
CA CYS A 412 10.00 22.56 27.75
C CYS A 412 10.15 23.49 26.52
N ASN A 413 9.18 24.39 26.30
CA ASN A 413 9.19 25.33 25.17
C ASN A 413 10.51 26.13 25.06
N ARG A 414 11.01 26.66 26.19
CA ARG A 414 12.27 27.42 26.22
C ARG A 414 13.48 26.61 25.74
N CYS A 415 13.54 25.31 26.08
CA CYS A 415 14.65 24.46 25.65
C CYS A 415 14.45 23.92 24.23
N ASP A 416 13.21 23.74 23.81
CA ASP A 416 12.87 23.43 22.44
C ASP A 416 13.29 24.55 21.47
N GLU A 417 13.04 25.81 21.82
CA GLU A 417 13.43 26.96 21.01
C GLU A 417 14.96 27.09 20.83
N ARG A 418 15.74 26.58 21.78
CA ARG A 418 17.22 26.52 21.71
C ARG A 418 17.74 25.40 20.81
N TRP A 419 16.87 24.48 20.38
CA TRP A 419 17.25 23.38 19.51
C TRP A 419 17.35 23.88 18.07
N GLU A 420 18.55 24.32 17.69
CA GLU A 420 18.91 24.62 16.31
C GLU A 420 19.40 23.32 15.64
N THR A 421 20.68 23.23 15.29
CA THR A 421 21.28 22.08 14.60
C THR A 421 21.81 21.00 15.52
N THR A 422 22.05 21.32 16.79
CA THR A 422 22.68 20.44 17.78
C THR A 422 21.87 20.41 19.08
N GLU A 423 22.09 19.35 19.87
CA GLU A 423 21.47 19.18 21.18
C GLU A 423 21.93 20.32 22.12
N PRO A 424 21.00 21.05 22.77
CA PRO A 424 21.35 22.21 23.57
C PRO A 424 21.99 21.80 24.89
N GLU A 425 22.97 22.58 25.34
CA GLU A 425 23.60 22.37 26.65
C GLU A 425 22.58 22.51 27.80
N PRO A 426 22.64 21.64 28.84
CA PRO A 426 21.81 21.77 30.02
C PRO A 426 22.03 23.09 30.77
N ILE A 427 20.93 23.73 31.16
CA ILE A 427 20.92 24.89 32.07
C ILE A 427 21.09 24.36 33.49
N ALA A 428 22.13 24.84 34.18
CA ALA A 428 22.40 24.47 35.56
C ALA A 428 21.21 24.80 36.47
N CYS A 429 20.94 23.90 37.42
CA CYS A 429 19.93 24.13 38.46
C CYS A 429 20.40 25.30 39.35
N PRO A 430 19.55 26.30 39.64
CA PRO A 430 19.90 27.42 40.53
C PRO A 430 20.03 27.00 42.01
N GLY A 431 19.79 25.72 42.31
CA GLY A 431 19.90 25.14 43.64
C GLY A 431 18.55 24.98 44.35
N PRO A 432 18.49 24.21 45.45
CA PRO A 432 17.22 23.84 46.10
C PRO A 432 16.36 25.01 46.60
N SER A 433 16.97 26.15 46.92
CA SER A 433 16.28 27.36 47.39
C SER A 433 15.58 28.15 46.28
N GLU A 434 16.10 28.07 45.05
CA GLU A 434 15.64 28.87 43.90
C GLU A 434 15.07 28.03 42.76
N CYS A 435 15.22 26.70 42.83
CA CYS A 435 14.73 25.80 41.80
C CYS A 435 13.18 25.81 41.75
N PRO A 436 12.58 26.02 40.56
CA PRO A 436 11.13 26.06 40.42
C PRO A 436 10.44 24.72 40.73
N LEU A 437 11.15 23.59 40.64
CA LEU A 437 10.64 22.26 41.00
C LEU A 437 10.67 21.98 42.51
N LYS A 438 11.48 22.75 43.27
CA LYS A 438 11.75 22.62 44.72
C LYS A 438 12.33 21.25 45.12
N GLY A 439 13.22 21.26 46.10
CA GLY A 439 13.85 20.04 46.63
C GLY A 439 15.01 19.51 45.77
N ALA A 440 15.63 18.43 46.25
CA ALA A 440 16.74 17.77 45.55
C ALA A 440 16.21 16.86 44.44
N HIS A 441 16.76 17.02 43.24
CA HIS A 441 16.43 16.18 42.09
C HIS A 441 17.67 15.93 41.24
N SER A 442 17.66 14.86 40.44
CA SER A 442 18.72 14.63 39.46
C SER A 442 18.79 15.77 38.45
N THR A 443 20.00 16.21 38.12
CA THR A 443 20.26 17.12 37.01
C THR A 443 20.47 16.38 35.70
N ASP A 444 20.70 15.06 35.76
CA ASP A 444 20.86 14.21 34.59
C ASP A 444 19.51 13.70 34.09
N GLY A 445 19.29 13.83 32.79
CA GLY A 445 18.11 13.33 32.10
C GLY A 445 16.78 14.00 32.44
N SER A 446 15.72 13.38 31.92
CA SER A 446 14.33 13.66 32.27
C SER A 446 13.93 12.77 33.43
N ILE A 447 13.24 13.32 34.41
CA ILE A 447 12.73 12.56 35.57
C ILE A 447 11.22 12.78 35.71
N PRO A 448 10.47 11.79 36.22
CA PRO A 448 9.06 11.94 36.49
C PRO A 448 8.83 12.92 37.65
N LEU A 449 7.94 13.89 37.46
CA LEU A 449 7.48 14.86 38.46
C LEU A 449 6.19 14.39 39.16
N GLY A 450 5.44 13.49 38.52
CA GLY A 450 4.22 12.91 39.05
C GLY A 450 3.14 12.71 37.98
N CYS A 451 1.97 12.23 38.40
CA CYS A 451 0.81 12.09 37.52
C CYS A 451 0.09 13.43 37.37
N MET A 452 -0.06 13.93 36.14
CA MET A 452 -0.68 15.21 35.81
C MET A 452 -2.13 15.31 36.28
N ILE A 453 -2.86 14.19 36.34
CA ILE A 453 -4.27 14.15 36.79
C ILE A 453 -4.35 14.17 38.32
N CYS A 454 -3.42 13.51 39.01
CA CYS A 454 -3.42 13.42 40.47
C CYS A 454 -2.69 14.58 41.16
N ALA A 455 -1.77 15.23 40.46
CA ALA A 455 -1.03 16.36 40.99
C ALA A 455 -2.01 17.51 41.27
N SER A 456 -2.14 17.88 42.56
CA SER A 456 -2.81 19.12 42.92
C SER A 456 -1.92 20.27 42.44
N PHE A 457 -2.34 20.99 41.39
CA PHE A 457 -1.63 22.16 40.88
C PHE A 457 -1.40 23.25 41.94
N ASN A 458 -2.09 23.20 43.08
CA ASN A 458 -1.81 24.07 44.24
C ASN A 458 -0.43 23.84 44.89
N ALA A 459 0.23 22.69 44.67
CA ALA A 459 1.60 22.44 45.13
C ALA A 459 2.67 22.85 44.10
N MET A 460 2.27 23.05 42.84
CA MET A 460 3.12 23.50 41.74
C MET A 460 2.95 25.03 41.61
N HIS A 461 3.97 25.78 42.03
CA HIS A 461 3.90 27.24 42.10
C HIS A 461 3.59 27.86 40.72
N ILE A 462 2.83 28.96 40.71
CA ILE A 462 2.41 29.74 39.51
C ILE A 462 3.61 30.09 38.59
N SER A 463 4.82 30.13 39.14
CA SER A 463 6.07 30.37 38.42
C SER A 463 6.53 29.24 37.49
N LEU A 464 5.98 28.01 37.58
CA LEU A 464 6.35 26.88 36.71
C LEU A 464 5.85 27.04 35.27
N PHE A 465 4.82 27.85 35.05
CA PHE A 465 4.23 28.12 33.73
C PHE A 465 4.34 29.60 33.34
N SER A 466 5.11 30.39 34.09
CA SER A 466 5.31 31.79 33.80
C SER A 466 6.29 31.95 32.63
N PRO A 467 5.95 32.68 31.57
CA PRO A 467 6.86 32.94 30.47
C PRO A 467 7.95 33.88 30.99
N PHE A 468 9.19 33.39 31.08
CA PHE A 468 10.39 34.21 31.24
C PHE A 468 11.27 34.05 30.02
#